data_AF-A0A927L5F8-F1
#
_entry.id   AF-A0A927L5F8-F1
#
_cell.length_a   1.000
_cell.length_b   1.000
_cell.length_c   1.000
_cell.angle_alpha   90.00
_cell.angle_beta   90.00
_cell.angle_gamma   90.00
#
_symmetry.space_group_name_H-M   'P 1'
#
loop_
_entity.id
_entity.type
_entity.pdbx_description
1 polymer ?
#
loop_
_entity_poly.entity_id
_entity_poly.type
_entity_poly.pdbx_seq_one_letter_code
_entity_poly.pdbx_strand_id
1 'polypeptide(L)'
;MAKVLRDLREREIRLLDELASTLEAPPHLISLISSVLSRQTDVKTEHLQPTDDLWAAGLTSLESVRVMIGLEDELGIEFPTSLLARNTFGSIAAIAEAIGGLLAGTSNTAEGQVGR
;
A
#
# COMPACT_ATOMS: atom_id res chain seq x y z
N MET A 1 -29.14 -20.94 -23.33
CA MET A 1 -28.69 -19.59 -23.74
C MET A 1 -28.89 -18.51 -22.68
N ALA A 2 -30.07 -18.34 -22.07
CA ALA A 2 -30.37 -17.20 -21.18
C ALA A 2 -29.58 -17.14 -19.85
N LYS A 3 -28.95 -18.24 -19.42
CA LYS A 3 -28.12 -18.29 -18.18
C LYS A 3 -26.71 -17.72 -18.41
N VAL A 4 -26.10 -18.00 -19.57
CA VAL A 4 -24.76 -17.47 -19.94
C VAL A 4 -24.79 -15.95 -20.13
N LEU A 5 -25.87 -15.41 -20.71
CA LEU A 5 -26.08 -13.97 -20.87
C LEU A 5 -26.36 -13.25 -19.54
N ARG A 6 -26.78 -13.98 -18.49
CA ARG A 6 -26.96 -13.45 -17.14
C ARG A 6 -25.64 -13.44 -16.37
N ASP A 7 -24.88 -14.53 -16.48
CA ASP A 7 -23.51 -14.67 -15.94
C ASP A 7 -22.54 -13.61 -16.49
N LEU A 8 -22.65 -13.29 -17.79
CA LEU A 8 -21.78 -12.31 -18.43
C LEU A 8 -22.10 -10.88 -17.96
N ARG A 9 -23.39 -10.58 -17.71
CA ARG A 9 -23.84 -9.29 -17.14
C ARG A 9 -23.40 -9.13 -15.68
N GLU A 10 -23.40 -10.22 -14.90
CA GLU A 10 -22.91 -10.22 -13.51
C GLU A 10 -21.37 -10.06 -13.44
N ARG A 11 -20.64 -10.55 -14.45
CA ARG A 11 -19.18 -10.31 -14.58
C ARG A 11 -18.84 -8.87 -14.94
N GLU A 12 -19.59 -8.23 -15.83
CA GLU A 12 -19.39 -6.81 -16.18
C GLU A 12 -19.61 -5.88 -14.98
N ILE A 13 -20.59 -6.18 -14.11
CA ILE A 13 -20.83 -5.37 -12.91
C ILE A 13 -19.65 -5.47 -11.93
N ARG A 14 -19.00 -6.63 -11.79
CA ARG A 14 -17.80 -6.77 -10.94
C ARG A 14 -16.59 -6.02 -11.48
N LEU A 15 -16.42 -5.99 -12.80
CA LEU A 15 -15.32 -5.23 -13.43
C LEU A 15 -15.53 -3.71 -13.31
N LEU A 16 -16.79 -3.25 -13.38
CA LEU A 16 -17.12 -1.85 -13.14
C LEU A 16 -17.00 -1.45 -11.66
N ASP A 17 -17.27 -2.37 -10.72
CA ASP A 17 -17.03 -2.17 -9.28
C ASP A 17 -15.52 -2.10 -8.96
N GLU A 18 -14.69 -2.93 -9.61
CA GLU A 18 -13.21 -2.83 -9.54
C GLU A 18 -12.67 -1.52 -10.15
N LEU A 19 -13.26 -1.04 -11.25
CA LEU A 19 -12.86 0.25 -11.86
C LEU A 19 -13.40 1.45 -11.08
N ALA A 20 -14.59 1.37 -10.50
CA ALA A 20 -15.18 2.43 -9.66
C ALA A 20 -14.45 2.55 -8.31
N SER A 21 -14.01 1.43 -7.73
CA SER A 21 -13.12 1.43 -6.56
C SER A 21 -11.72 1.97 -6.85
N THR A 22 -11.38 2.24 -8.12
CA THR A 22 -10.15 2.97 -8.48
C THR A 22 -10.34 4.50 -8.45
N LEU A 23 -11.58 5.01 -8.39
CA LEU A 23 -11.91 6.44 -8.57
C LEU A 23 -12.39 7.17 -7.29
N GLU A 24 -12.44 6.51 -6.12
CA GLU A 24 -12.89 7.11 -4.84
C GLU A 24 -11.79 7.12 -3.74
N ALA A 25 -10.80 8.03 -3.79
CA ALA A 25 -9.90 8.23 -2.64
C ALA A 25 -10.69 8.85 -1.45
N PRO A 26 -10.46 8.48 -0.14
CA PRO A 26 -9.22 8.05 0.51
C PRO A 26 -9.19 6.73 1.36
N PRO A 27 -10.18 5.80 1.38
CA PRO A 27 -10.04 4.54 2.16
C PRO A 27 -9.15 3.46 1.48
N HIS A 28 -8.71 3.66 0.23
CA HIS A 28 -7.96 2.64 -0.52
C HIS A 28 -6.52 2.43 -0.05
N LEU A 29 -5.85 3.44 0.51
CA LEU A 29 -4.43 3.31 0.86
C LEU A 29 -4.20 2.26 1.95
N ILE A 30 -5.02 2.27 3.00
CA ILE A 30 -4.94 1.26 4.08
C ILE A 30 -5.27 -0.13 3.53
N SER A 31 -6.25 -0.23 2.64
CA SER A 31 -6.61 -1.49 1.98
C SER A 31 -5.47 -2.03 1.11
N LEU A 32 -4.82 -1.16 0.34
CA LEU A 32 -3.65 -1.49 -0.47
C LEU A 32 -2.49 -1.96 0.41
N ILE A 33 -2.16 -1.22 1.48
CA ILE A 33 -1.10 -1.61 2.41
C ILE A 33 -1.41 -2.98 3.03
N SER A 34 -2.66 -3.21 3.45
CA SER A 34 -3.12 -4.48 4.02
C SER A 34 -3.04 -5.63 3.00
N SER A 35 -3.37 -5.35 1.75
CA SER A 35 -3.27 -6.30 0.63
C SER A 35 -1.81 -6.65 0.35
N VAL A 36 -0.91 -5.67 0.29
CA VAL A 36 0.53 -5.90 0.12
C VAL A 36 1.09 -6.70 1.30
N LEU A 37 0.75 -6.33 2.54
CA LEU A 37 1.15 -7.07 3.75
C LEU A 37 0.73 -8.54 3.68
N SER A 38 -0.53 -8.81 3.33
CA SER A 38 -1.05 -10.19 3.23
C SER A 38 -0.39 -11.01 2.13
N ARG A 39 0.12 -10.37 1.06
CA ARG A 39 0.80 -11.06 -0.05
C ARG A 39 2.28 -11.31 0.22
N GLN A 40 2.92 -10.41 0.97
CA GLN A 40 4.38 -10.41 1.14
C GLN A 40 4.84 -11.00 2.48
N THR A 41 3.92 -11.23 3.41
CA THR A 41 4.21 -11.62 4.81
C THR A 41 3.20 -12.65 5.31
N ASP A 42 3.56 -13.35 6.38
CA ASP A 42 2.64 -14.27 7.09
C ASP A 42 1.75 -13.56 8.14
N VAL A 43 1.81 -12.22 8.21
CA VAL A 43 1.05 -11.41 9.18
C VAL A 43 -0.44 -11.42 8.85
N LYS A 44 -1.27 -11.76 9.83
CA LYS A 44 -2.73 -11.75 9.69
C LYS A 44 -3.30 -10.34 9.84
N THR A 45 -3.66 -9.71 8.73
CA THR A 45 -4.19 -8.33 8.73
C THR A 45 -5.69 -8.24 8.99
N GLU A 46 -6.42 -9.35 9.00
CA GLU A 46 -7.88 -9.43 9.17
C GLU A 46 -8.41 -8.78 10.47
N HIS A 47 -7.56 -8.68 11.50
CA HIS A 47 -7.91 -8.10 12.80
C HIS A 47 -6.99 -6.96 13.25
N LEU A 48 -6.00 -6.58 12.44
CA LEU A 48 -5.06 -5.52 12.80
C LEU A 48 -5.72 -4.15 12.66
N GLN A 49 -5.64 -3.36 13.73
CA GLN A 49 -5.94 -1.94 13.67
C GLN A 49 -4.81 -1.19 12.96
N PRO A 50 -5.09 -0.03 12.35
CA PRO A 50 -4.06 0.75 11.67
C PRO A 50 -2.88 1.14 12.57
N THR A 51 -3.11 1.25 13.88
CA THR A 51 -2.13 1.63 14.89
C THR A 51 -1.40 0.46 15.54
N ASP A 52 -1.75 -0.78 15.19
CA ASP A 52 -1.14 -1.97 15.81
C ASP A 52 0.32 -2.13 15.39
N ASP A 53 1.13 -2.67 16.30
CA ASP A 53 2.55 -2.93 16.05
C ASP A 53 2.71 -4.15 15.13
N LEU A 54 3.13 -3.91 13.89
CA LEU A 54 3.34 -4.95 12.89
C LEU A 54 4.47 -5.92 13.28
N TRP A 55 5.49 -5.45 14.01
CA TRP A 55 6.56 -6.33 14.50
C TRP A 55 6.03 -7.28 15.58
N ALA A 56 5.13 -6.80 16.43
CA ALA A 56 4.44 -7.66 17.39
C ALA A 56 3.48 -8.64 16.70
N ALA A 57 2.92 -8.23 15.56
CA ALA A 57 2.06 -9.06 14.71
C ALA A 57 2.83 -10.12 13.88
N GLY A 58 4.17 -10.11 13.91
CA GLY A 58 5.01 -11.11 13.26
C GLY A 58 5.88 -10.58 12.11
N LEU A 59 5.83 -9.28 11.82
CA LEU A 59 6.67 -8.67 10.78
C LEU A 59 8.16 -8.82 11.12
N THR A 60 8.93 -9.35 10.18
CA THR A 60 10.38 -9.44 10.26
C THR A 60 11.08 -8.39 9.41
N SER A 61 12.39 -8.20 9.60
CA SER A 61 13.17 -7.23 8.83
C SER A 61 13.24 -7.58 7.34
N LEU A 62 13.17 -8.87 6.98
CA LEU A 62 13.13 -9.29 5.58
C LEU A 62 11.76 -8.99 4.97
N GLU A 63 10.69 -9.25 5.71
CA GLU A 63 9.32 -8.97 5.29
C GLU A 63 9.06 -7.48 5.13
N SER A 64 9.59 -6.63 6.01
CA SER A 64 9.47 -5.16 5.85
C SER A 64 10.08 -4.68 4.55
N VAL A 65 11.20 -5.28 4.11
CA VAL A 65 11.81 -4.97 2.81
C VAL A 65 10.92 -5.46 1.65
N ARG A 66 10.32 -6.64 1.74
CA ARG A 66 9.40 -7.15 0.72
C ARG A 66 8.14 -6.28 0.60
N VAL A 67 7.62 -5.83 1.74
CA VAL A 67 6.47 -4.91 1.80
C VAL A 67 6.84 -3.58 1.17
N MET A 68 8.01 -3.01 1.47
CA MET A 68 8.52 -1.81 0.82
C MET A 68 8.50 -1.96 -0.71
N ILE A 69 9.14 -2.99 -1.25
CA ILE A 69 9.20 -3.22 -2.71
C ILE A 69 7.79 -3.36 -3.29
N GLY A 70 6.90 -4.09 -2.62
CA GLY A 70 5.51 -4.24 -3.06
C GLY A 70 4.72 -2.93 -3.06
N LEU A 71 4.99 -2.04 -2.10
CA LEU A 71 4.37 -0.71 -2.05
C LEU A 71 4.93 0.21 -3.15
N GLU A 72 6.23 0.14 -3.42
CA GLU A 72 6.87 0.89 -4.51
C GLU A 72 6.29 0.50 -5.88
N ASP A 73 6.11 -0.80 -6.14
CA ASP A 73 5.56 -1.32 -7.40
C ASP A 73 4.09 -0.92 -7.61
N GLU A 74 3.26 -1.02 -6.57
CA GLU A 74 1.83 -0.71 -6.64
C GLU A 74 1.53 0.80 -6.71
N LEU A 75 2.36 1.62 -6.05
CA LEU A 75 2.14 3.07 -5.95
C LEU A 75 3.00 3.87 -6.93
N GLY A 76 3.99 3.25 -7.57
CA GLY A 76 4.95 3.94 -8.43
C GLY A 76 5.80 4.97 -7.68
N ILE A 77 6.06 4.74 -6.40
CA ILE A 77 6.87 5.60 -5.53
C ILE A 77 8.21 4.94 -5.21
N GLU A 78 9.18 5.70 -4.73
CA GLU A 78 10.46 5.20 -4.21
C GLU A 78 10.59 5.60 -2.74
N PHE A 79 10.88 4.64 -1.86
CA PHE A 79 11.11 4.92 -0.45
C PHE A 79 12.57 5.35 -0.23
N PRO A 80 12.83 6.58 0.25
CA PRO A 80 14.18 7.00 0.58
C PRO A 80 14.71 6.17 1.75
N THR A 81 16.02 5.90 1.76
CA THR A 81 16.67 5.09 2.80
C THR A 81 16.42 5.63 4.23
N SER A 82 16.25 6.95 4.37
CA SER A 82 15.90 7.61 5.63
C SER A 82 14.55 7.17 6.20
N LEU A 83 13.61 6.74 5.35
CA LEU A 83 12.30 6.22 5.74
C LEU A 83 12.28 4.70 5.89
N LEU A 84 13.37 3.99 5.59
CA LEU A 84 13.52 2.53 5.82
C LEU A 84 13.86 2.20 7.27
N ALA A 85 13.13 2.83 8.20
CA ALA A 85 13.30 2.66 9.63
C ALA A 85 12.22 1.74 10.21
N ARG A 86 12.55 1.05 11.32
CA ARG A 86 11.61 0.22 12.08
C ARG A 86 10.32 0.97 12.45
N ASN A 87 10.43 2.28 12.69
CA ASN A 87 9.29 3.13 13.03
C ASN A 87 8.30 3.27 11.87
N THR A 88 8.78 3.43 10.64
CA THR A 88 7.94 3.57 9.44
C THR A 88 7.13 2.32 9.18
N PHE A 89 7.75 1.14 9.32
CA PHE A 89 7.11 -0.17 9.19
C PHE A 89 6.56 -0.67 10.54
N GLY A 90 6.38 0.23 11.51
CA GLY A 90 5.88 -0.12 12.84
C GLY A 90 4.39 -0.38 12.85
N SER A 91 3.62 0.33 12.02
CA SER A 91 2.16 0.20 11.93
C SER A 91 1.67 0.55 10.52
N ILE A 92 0.45 0.14 10.17
CA ILE A 92 -0.15 0.49 8.87
C ILE A 92 -0.34 2.01 8.77
N ALA A 93 -0.69 2.68 9.87
CA ALA A 93 -0.82 4.13 9.93
C ALA A 93 0.52 4.83 9.67
N ALA A 94 1.62 4.35 10.24
CA ALA A 94 2.95 4.92 10.01
C ALA A 94 3.39 4.78 8.54
N ILE A 95 3.10 3.63 7.92
CA ILE A 95 3.34 3.41 6.49
C ILE A 95 2.49 4.39 5.66
N ALA A 96 1.19 4.52 5.98
CA ALA A 96 0.29 5.41 5.28
C ALA A 96 0.69 6.88 5.40
N GLU A 97 1.16 7.32 6.57
CA GLU A 97 1.69 8.67 6.79
C GLU A 97 2.96 8.92 5.97
N ALA A 98 3.89 7.95 5.95
CA ALA A 98 5.10 8.06 5.14
C ALA A 98 4.78 8.18 3.64
N ILE A 99 3.88 7.35 3.13
CA ILE A 99 3.40 7.41 1.74
C ILE A 99 2.70 8.74 1.47
N GLY A 100 1.83 9.19 2.37
CA GLY A 100 1.15 10.47 2.26
C GLY A 100 2.14 11.63 2.19
N GLY A 101 3.22 11.59 2.98
CA GLY A 101 4.31 12.55 2.94
C GLY A 101 5.10 12.50 1.63
N LEU A 102 5.37 11.31 1.09
CA LEU A 102 6.04 11.16 -0.21
C LEU A 102 5.18 11.71 -1.34
N LEU A 103 3.90 11.36 -1.39
CA LEU A 103 2.96 11.82 -2.41
C LEU A 103 2.74 13.34 -2.34
N ALA A 104 2.57 13.89 -1.13
CA ALA A 104 2.44 15.34 -0.93
C ALA A 104 3.76 16.10 -1.18
N GLY A 105 4.89 15.43 -0.98
CA GLY A 105 6.26 15.97 -1.10
C GLY A 105 6.93 15.72 -2.45
N THR A 106 6.24 15.15 -3.45
CA THR A 106 6.77 14.91 -4.81
C THR A 106 7.13 16.20 -5.59
N SER A 107 7.07 17.38 -4.95
CA SER A 107 7.66 18.63 -5.45
C SER A 107 9.10 18.90 -5.00
N ASN A 108 9.74 18.04 -4.19
CA ASN A 108 11.10 18.31 -3.70
C ASN A 108 12.16 17.29 -4.18
N THR A 109 12.35 17.23 -5.50
CA THR A 109 13.63 16.80 -6.10
C THR A 109 13.99 17.74 -7.24
N ALA A 110 14.10 19.02 -6.91
CA ALA A 110 14.85 19.97 -7.71
C ALA A 110 15.51 20.96 -6.74
N GLU A 111 16.84 20.93 -6.73
CA GLU A 111 17.78 22.00 -6.37
C GLU A 111 18.81 21.65 -5.29
N GLY A 112 20.06 21.52 -5.76
CA GLY A 112 21.19 22.12 -5.06
C GLY A 112 22.05 21.21 -4.19
N GLN A 113 22.78 20.26 -4.79
CA GLN A 113 24.10 19.89 -4.24
C GLN A 113 25.09 19.43 -5.33
N VAL A 114 25.46 20.36 -6.20
CA VAL A 114 26.78 20.37 -6.86
C VAL A 114 27.35 21.78 -6.72
N GLY A 115 28.45 21.89 -5.98
CA GLY A 115 29.10 23.13 -5.56
C GLY A 115 29.20 23.12 -4.04
N ARG A 116 30.36 22.90 -3.42
CA ARG A 116 31.68 23.44 -3.72
C ARG A 116 32.78 22.47 -3.28
#